data_AF-A0A4Y2KAD4-F1
#
_entry.id   AF-A0A4Y2KAD4-F1
#
_cell.length_a   1.000
_cell.length_b   1.000
_cell.length_c   1.000
_cell.angle_alpha   90.00
_cell.angle_beta   90.00
_cell.angle_gamma   90.00
#
_symmetry.space_group_name_H-M   'P 1'
#
loop_
_entity.id
_entity.type
_entity.pdbx_description
1 polymer ?
#
loop_
_entity_poly.entity_id
_entity_poly.type
_entity_poly.pdbx_seq_one_letter_code
_entity_poly.pdbx_strand_id
1 'polypeptide(L)'
;MPEGSVGKLQITKSGRMRLALGSVDIAIESGVNEGSMAEVVSIPLENKDAGDFIVLGKIYQKMIMHPILTDSEKEVKNEETSE
;
A
#
# COMPACT_ATOMS: atom_id res chain seq x y z
N MET A 1 -10.47 0.88 11.95
CA MET A 1 -11.31 0.42 10.82
C MET A 1 -11.72 -1.00 11.14
N PRO A 2 -12.99 -1.40 11.00
CA PRO A 2 -13.37 -2.79 11.22
C PRO A 2 -12.71 -3.70 10.17
N GLU A 3 -12.52 -4.96 10.52
CA GLU A 3 -12.10 -5.98 9.56
C GLU A 3 -13.14 -6.10 8.43
N GLY A 4 -12.67 -6.37 7.21
CA GLY A 4 -13.52 -6.48 6.04
C GLY A 4 -12.84 -6.04 4.75
N SER A 5 -13.63 -5.90 3.69
CA SER A 5 -13.13 -5.39 2.42
C SER A 5 -12.76 -3.92 2.53
N VAL A 6 -11.51 -3.60 2.21
CA VAL A 6 -10.97 -2.23 2.26
C VAL A 6 -11.02 -1.54 0.89
N GLY A 7 -10.99 -2.29 -0.20
CA GLY A 7 -10.98 -1.76 -1.55
C GLY A 7 -10.66 -2.80 -2.62
N LYS A 8 -10.24 -2.34 -3.81
CA LYS A 8 -9.96 -3.20 -4.97
C LYS A 8 -8.59 -2.92 -5.56
N LEU A 9 -7.74 -3.94 -5.63
CA LEU A 9 -6.50 -3.90 -6.41
C LEU A 9 -6.83 -4.14 -7.89
N GLN A 10 -6.35 -3.27 -8.78
CA GLN A 10 -6.62 -3.33 -10.21
C GLN A 10 -5.30 -3.31 -10.99
N ILE A 11 -5.16 -4.25 -11.92
CA ILE A 11 -4.01 -4.34 -12.84
C ILE A 11 -4.53 -4.06 -14.25
N THR A 12 -4.02 -3.00 -14.88
CA THR A 12 -4.45 -2.60 -16.23
C THR A 12 -3.76 -3.45 -17.30
N LYS A 13 -4.28 -3.40 -18.54
CA LYS A 13 -3.61 -4.01 -19.70
C LYS A 13 -2.18 -3.50 -19.92
N SER A 14 -1.88 -2.28 -19.48
CA SER A 14 -0.53 -1.71 -19.56
C SER A 14 0.41 -2.20 -18.45
N GLY A 15 -0.07 -3.06 -17.53
CA GLY A 15 0.70 -3.54 -16.38
C GLY A 15 0.77 -2.56 -15.21
N ARG A 16 0.12 -1.39 -15.30
CA ARG A 16 0.03 -0.45 -14.17
C ARG A 16 -0.90 -1.01 -13.11
N MET A 17 -0.55 -0.78 -11.84
CA MET A 17 -1.32 -1.21 -10.70
C MET A 17 -1.90 0.00 -9.96
N ARG A 18 -3.15 -0.09 -9.56
CA ARG A 18 -3.78 0.88 -8.65
C ARG A 18 -4.64 0.19 -7.60
N LEU A 19 -4.70 0.77 -6.41
CA LEU A 19 -5.62 0.38 -5.34
C LEU A 19 -6.73 1.43 -5.25
N ALA A 20 -7.97 1.03 -5.57
CA ALA A 20 -9.14 1.87 -5.39
C ALA A 20 -9.67 1.71 -3.96
N LEU A 21 -9.51 2.77 -3.15
CA LEU A 21 -9.96 2.87 -1.76
C LEU A 21 -11.09 3.92 -1.65
N GLY A 22 -12.33 3.47 -1.81
CA GLY A 22 -13.48 4.39 -1.81
C GLY A 22 -13.39 5.38 -2.98
N SER A 23 -13.27 6.67 -2.67
CA SER A 23 -13.15 7.76 -3.65
C SER A 23 -11.71 8.11 -4.01
N VAL A 24 -10.71 7.44 -3.43
CA VAL A 24 -9.29 7.71 -3.65
C VAL A 24 -8.65 6.56 -4.41
N ASP A 25 -7.95 6.90 -5.48
CA ASP A 25 -7.07 5.96 -6.18
C ASP A 25 -5.63 6.13 -5.67
N ILE A 26 -4.97 5.01 -5.41
CA ILE A 26 -3.55 4.96 -5.01
C ILE A 26 -2.78 4.21 -6.10
N ALA A 27 -1.76 4.85 -6.66
CA ALA A 27 -0.85 4.18 -7.59
C ALA A 27 0.11 3.28 -6.82
N ILE A 28 0.39 2.10 -7.39
CA ILE A 28 1.28 1.11 -6.80
C ILE A 28 2.44 0.84 -7.76
N GLU A 29 3.64 0.95 -7.24
CA GLU A 29 4.88 0.68 -7.95
C GLU A 29 5.70 -0.38 -7.22
N SER A 30 6.48 -1.15 -7.95
CA SER A 30 7.47 -2.03 -7.33
C SER A 30 8.53 -1.18 -6.64
N GLY A 31 8.75 -1.43 -5.35
CA GLY A 31 9.88 -0.87 -4.63
C GLY A 31 11.19 -1.56 -5.03
N VAL A 32 12.31 -0.94 -4.66
CA VAL A 32 13.61 -1.60 -4.75
C VAL A 32 13.60 -2.81 -3.82
N ASN A 33 13.77 -4.00 -4.40
CA ASN A 33 14.07 -5.19 -3.63
C ASN A 33 15.54 -5.10 -3.23
N GLU A 34 15.78 -4.82 -1.95
CA GLU A 34 17.10 -5.04 -1.37
C GLU A 34 17.32 -6.55 -1.34
N GLY A 35 18.47 -7.04 -1.82
CA GLY A 35 18.78 -8.47 -1.93
C GLY A 35 18.89 -9.23 -0.60
N SER A 36 18.28 -8.73 0.47
CA SER A 36 18.23 -9.34 1.78
C SER A 36 17.08 -10.35 1.85
N MET A 37 17.37 -11.53 2.38
CA MET A 37 16.36 -12.53 2.73
C MET A 37 15.67 -12.06 4.02
N ALA A 38 14.48 -11.48 3.89
CA ALA A 38 13.66 -11.06 5.03
C ALA A 38 12.47 -12.00 5.24
N GLU A 39 12.10 -12.23 6.50
CA GLU A 39 10.99 -13.11 6.90
C GLU A 39 10.06 -12.38 7.86
N VAL A 40 8.76 -12.70 7.80
CA VAL A 40 7.75 -12.21 8.73
C VAL A 40 7.65 -13.19 9.89
N VAL A 41 7.75 -12.69 11.11
CA VAL A 41 7.65 -13.48 12.35
C VAL A 41 6.58 -12.90 13.29
N SER A 42 5.83 -13.78 13.96
CA SER A 42 4.87 -13.42 15.01
C SER A 42 5.45 -13.74 16.37
N ILE A 43 5.42 -12.79 17.30
CA ILE A 43 5.97 -12.93 18.65
C ILE A 43 4.84 -12.67 19.66
N PRO A 44 4.28 -13.71 20.30
CA PRO A 44 3.30 -13.54 21.37
C PRO A 44 3.97 -13.02 22.65
N LEU A 45 3.43 -11.96 23.23
CA LEU A 45 4.00 -11.31 24.43
C LEU A 45 3.32 -11.74 25.75
N GLU A 46 2.23 -12.50 25.68
CA GLU A 46 1.36 -12.77 26.83
C GLU A 46 1.86 -13.89 27.76
N ASN A 47 2.80 -14.72 27.30
CA ASN A 47 3.36 -15.80 28.11
C ASN A 47 4.65 -15.34 28.81
N LYS A 48 4.69 -15.44 30.14
CA LYS A 48 5.85 -15.05 30.97
C LYS A 48 7.12 -15.89 30.72
N ASP A 49 6.99 -17.02 30.04
CA ASP A 49 8.09 -17.90 29.60
C ASP A 49 8.45 -17.69 28.11
N ALA A 50 8.21 -16.48 27.57
CA ALA A 50 8.33 -16.11 26.16
C ALA A 50 9.67 -16.53 25.50
N GLY A 51 9.64 -17.61 24.74
CA GLY A 51 10.70 -18.04 23.81
C GLY A 51 10.21 -18.46 22.44
N ASP A 52 8.90 -18.62 22.26
CA ASP A 52 8.32 -19.07 21.00
C ASP A 52 8.02 -17.89 20.08
N PHE A 53 8.60 -17.90 18.89
CA PHE A 53 8.21 -17.05 17.77
C PHE A 53 7.82 -17.94 16.59
N ILE A 54 6.83 -17.50 15.82
CA ILE A 54 6.29 -18.27 14.70
C ILE A 54 6.75 -17.60 13.40
N VAL A 55 7.50 -18.32 12.57
CA VAL A 55 7.87 -17.86 11.23
C VAL A 55 6.68 -18.01 10.29
N LEU A 56 6.18 -16.90 9.75
CA LEU A 56 5.03 -16.85 8.84
C LEU A 56 5.44 -17.02 7.36
N GLY A 57 6.67 -16.65 7.01
CA GLY A 57 7.22 -16.86 5.67
C GLY A 57 8.12 -15.72 5.18
N LYS A 58 8.59 -15.85 3.94
CA LYS A 58 9.53 -14.92 3.30
C LYS A 58 8.84 -13.71 2.69
N ILE A 59 9.52 -12.56 2.70
CA ILE A 59 9.12 -11.36 1.99
C ILE A 59 9.68 -11.43 0.56
N TYR A 60 8.82 -11.46 -0.45
CA TYR A 60 9.21 -11.61 -1.85
C TYR A 60 9.32 -10.29 -2.62
N GLN A 61 8.48 -9.32 -2.29
CA GLN A 61 8.38 -8.09 -3.06
C GLN A 61 7.97 -6.92 -2.17
N LYS A 62 8.67 -5.80 -2.35
CA LYS A 62 8.28 -4.51 -1.77
C LYS A 62 7.42 -3.73 -2.77
N MET A 63 6.37 -3.09 -2.27
CA MET A 63 5.51 -2.21 -3.06
C MET A 63 5.53 -0.81 -2.46
N ILE A 64 5.62 0.21 -3.30
CA ILE A 64 5.51 1.62 -2.94
C ILE A 64 4.13 2.09 -3.36
N MET A 65 3.45 2.82 -2.48
CA MET A 65 2.11 3.32 -2.68
C MET A 65 2.12 4.83 -2.57
N HIS A 66 1.54 5.53 -3.54
CA HIS A 66 1.36 6.98 -3.50
C HIS A 66 -0.04 7.38 -3.98
N PRO A 67 -0.66 8.39 -3.36
CA PRO A 67 -1.99 8.83 -3.75
C PRO A 67 -1.97 9.43 -5.17
N ILE A 68 -3.01 9.14 -5.96
CA ILE A 68 -3.24 9.80 -7.23
C ILE A 68 -4.09 11.04 -6.97
N LEU A 69 -3.57 12.21 -7.34
CA LEU A 69 -4.33 13.45 -7.36
C LEU A 69 -5.39 13.36 -8.46
N THR A 70 -6.65 13.23 -8.08
CA THR A 70 -7.79 13.33 -9.00
C THR A 70 -8.08 14.80 -9.31
N ASP A 71 -8.62 15.07 -10.49
CA ASP A 71 -8.78 16.42 -11.07
C ASP A 71 -9.68 17.39 -10.27
N SER A 72 -10.30 16.94 -9.18
CA SER A 72 -11.03 17.79 -8.22
C SER A 72 -10.18 18.88 -7.56
N GLU A 73 -8.84 18.83 -7.66
CA GLU A 73 -7.94 19.90 -7.19
C GLU A 73 -7.33 20.76 -8.32
N LYS A 74 -7.60 20.44 -9.60
CA LYS A 74 -7.07 21.22 -10.74
C LYS A 74 -7.96 22.39 -11.14
N GLU A 75 -9.22 22.42 -10.72
CA GLU A 75 -10.14 23.53 -11.00
C GLU A 75 -9.79 24.80 -10.20
N VAL A 76 -9.26 24.67 -8.98
CA VAL A 76 -8.97 25.84 -8.12
C VAL A 76 -7.82 26.71 -8.65
N LYS A 77 -6.89 26.15 -9.45
CA LYS A 77 -5.73 26.91 -9.97
C LYS A 77 -5.97 27.65 -11.28
N ASN A 78 -7.10 27.42 -11.97
CA ASN A 78 -7.37 28.07 -13.26
C ASN A 78 -8.24 29.33 -13.13
N GLU A 79 -8.82 29.63 -11.97
CA GLU A 79 -9.62 30.85 -11.75
C GLU A 79 -8.79 32.04 -11.22
N GLU A 80 -7.61 31.81 -10.62
CA GLU A 80 -6.78 32.90 -10.03
C GLU A 80 -5.84 33.62 -11.04
N THR A 81 -5.93 33.35 -12.35
CA THR A 81 -5.07 34.01 -13.36
C THR A 81 -5.87 34.79 -14.41
N SER A 82 -7.10 35.19 -14.09
CA SER A 82 -7.94 36.02 -14.96
C SER A 82 -8.60 37.16 -14.17
N GLU A 83 -7.79 38.02 -13.55
CA GLU A 83 -8.13 39.41 -13.24
C GLU A 83 -6.98 40.34 -13.64
#